data_AF-A0A1E8PNJ2-F1
#
_entry.id   AF-A0A1E8PNJ2-F1
#
_cell.length_a   1.000
_cell.length_b   1.000
_cell.length_c   1.000
_cell.angle_alpha   90.00
_cell.angle_beta   90.00
_cell.angle_gamma   90.00
#
_symmetry.space_group_name_H-M   'P 1'
#
loop_
_entity.id
_entity.type
_entity.pdbx_description
1 polymer ?
#
loop_
_entity_poly.entity_id
_entity_poly.type
_entity_poly.pdbx_seq_one_letter_code
_entity_poly.pdbx_strand_id
1 'polypeptide(L)'
;MALHIAPPALNSRALSLYSERDIWLKLEALQPPGTFTIRGIGLACEQYAQRGASRFISASGGNAGIAVAYAGRQLGIPVIIVLPETSSATLSPP
;
A
#
# COMPACT_ATOMS: atom_id res chain seq x y z
N MET A 1 -1.82 -16.20 1.51
CA MET A 1 -1.34 -15.62 0.25
C MET A 1 -0.76 -14.26 0.60
N ALA A 2 0.47 -13.93 0.19
CA ALA A 2 1.09 -12.68 0.61
C ALA A 2 0.27 -11.48 0.13
N LEU A 3 0.07 -10.49 1.00
CA LEU A 3 -0.70 -9.27 0.70
C LEU A 3 0.00 -8.33 -0.30
N HIS A 4 1.22 -8.65 -0.71
CA HIS A 4 2.03 -7.89 -1.66
C HIS A 4 2.61 -8.83 -2.72
N ILE A 5 3.05 -8.25 -3.84
CA ILE A 5 3.69 -8.98 -4.94
C ILE A 5 5.18 -8.59 -5.05
N ALA A 6 5.93 -9.38 -5.83
CA ALA A 6 7.21 -8.97 -6.38
C ALA A 6 6.95 -8.20 -7.69
N PRO A 7 6.96 -6.86 -7.70
CA PRO A 7 6.70 -6.12 -8.92
C PRO A 7 7.93 -6.17 -9.83
N PRO A 8 7.74 -6.00 -11.14
CA PRO A 8 8.84 -5.92 -12.09
C PRO A 8 9.78 -4.75 -11.77
N ALA A 9 11.03 -4.89 -12.20
CA ALA A 9 11.96 -3.78 -12.35
C ALA A 9 12.01 -3.44 -13.85
N LEU A 10 11.66 -2.20 -14.19
CA LEU A 10 11.65 -1.73 -15.57
C LEU A 10 12.88 -0.88 -15.83
N ASN A 11 13.67 -1.22 -16.84
CA ASN A 11 14.69 -0.32 -17.34
C ASN A 11 14.01 0.85 -18.07
N SER A 12 14.21 2.09 -17.58
CA SER A 12 13.60 3.27 -18.17
C SER A 12 14.53 3.90 -19.19
N ARG A 13 14.27 3.65 -20.48
CA ARG A 13 15.05 4.25 -21.57
C ARG A 13 15.03 5.78 -21.51
N ALA A 14 13.87 6.40 -21.26
CA ALA A 14 13.74 7.86 -21.24
C ALA A 14 14.59 8.49 -20.12
N LEU A 15 14.51 7.95 -18.89
CA LEU A 15 15.30 8.45 -17.77
C LEU A 15 16.79 8.13 -17.93
N SER A 16 17.10 6.98 -18.54
CA SER A 16 18.49 6.60 -18.77
C SER A 16 19.18 7.52 -19.78
N LEU A 17 18.48 7.87 -20.87
CA LEU A 17 18.96 8.86 -21.84
C LEU A 17 19.09 10.25 -21.23
N TYR A 18 18.12 10.66 -20.41
CA TYR A 18 18.14 11.98 -19.77
C TYR A 18 19.28 12.15 -18.75
N SER A 19 19.62 11.08 -18.02
CA SER A 19 20.62 11.13 -16.94
C SER A 19 22.00 10.58 -17.34
N GLU A 20 22.16 10.10 -18.57
CA GLU A 20 23.35 9.41 -19.08
C GLU A 20 23.81 8.23 -18.18
N ARG A 21 22.83 7.56 -17.55
CA ARG A 21 23.04 6.45 -16.61
C ARG A 21 22.00 5.37 -16.83
N ASP A 22 22.29 4.14 -16.39
CA ASP A 22 21.31 3.06 -16.46
C ASP A 22 20.28 3.17 -15.31
N ILE A 23 19.06 3.59 -15.62
CA ILE A 23 18.01 3.85 -14.63
C ILE A 23 16.96 2.74 -14.65
N TRP A 24 16.83 2.07 -13.51
CA TRP A 24 15.82 1.05 -13.26
C TRP A 24 14.74 1.55 -12.30
N LEU A 25 13.49 1.29 -12.65
CA LEU A 25 12.32 1.64 -11.87
C LEU A 25 11.76 0.39 -11.19
N LYS A 26 11.74 0.39 -9.86
CA LYS A 26 11.00 -0.63 -9.10
C LYS A 26 9.53 -0.23 -9.04
N LEU A 27 8.68 -0.94 -9.79
CA LEU A 27 7.29 -0.53 -10.02
C LEU A 27 6.35 -0.88 -8.84
N GLU A 28 6.61 -0.32 -7.66
CA GLU A 28 5.75 -0.51 -6.47
C GLU A 28 4.35 0.09 -6.61
N ALA A 29 4.13 0.98 -7.59
CA ALA A 29 2.79 1.44 -7.95
C ALA A 29 1.89 0.29 -8.46
N LEU A 30 2.47 -0.85 -8.85
CA LEU A 30 1.73 -2.05 -9.27
C LEU A 30 1.41 -3.01 -8.10
N GLN A 31 1.75 -2.64 -6.86
CA GLN A 31 1.28 -3.39 -5.71
C GLN A 31 -0.26 -3.43 -5.70
N PRO A 32 -0.90 -4.47 -5.12
CA PRO A 32 -2.36 -4.59 -5.17
C PRO A 32 -3.15 -3.36 -4.66
N PRO A 33 -2.74 -2.64 -3.60
CA PRO A 33 -3.36 -1.38 -3.20
C PRO A 33 -2.75 -0.13 -3.85
N GLY A 34 -1.91 -0.28 -4.89
CA GLY A 34 -1.27 0.81 -5.62
C GLY A 34 -0.09 1.46 -4.90
N THR A 35 0.43 0.86 -3.82
CA THR A 35 1.47 1.49 -3.00
C THR A 35 2.43 0.50 -2.35
N PHE A 36 3.70 0.89 -2.21
CA PHE A 36 4.76 0.09 -1.58
C PHE A 36 4.47 -0.19 -0.10
N THR A 37 3.68 0.66 0.56
CA THR A 37 3.45 0.58 2.01
C THR A 37 2.78 -0.74 2.42
N ILE A 38 2.12 -1.43 1.48
CA ILE A 38 1.52 -2.75 1.73
C ILE A 38 2.54 -3.81 2.12
N ARG A 39 3.83 -3.66 1.78
CA ARG A 39 4.85 -4.63 2.19
C ARG A 39 4.97 -4.70 3.71
N GLY A 40 5.19 -3.55 4.34
CA GLY A 40 5.32 -3.45 5.79
C GLY A 40 3.97 -3.56 6.50
N ILE A 41 2.96 -2.84 6.01
CA ILE A 41 1.62 -2.85 6.62
C ILE A 41 0.96 -4.22 6.48
N GLY A 42 1.07 -4.86 5.32
CA GLY A 42 0.54 -6.20 5.10
C GLY A 42 1.16 -7.20 6.07
N LEU A 43 2.49 -7.20 6.19
CA LEU A 43 3.19 -8.05 7.15
C LEU A 43 2.73 -7.79 8.60
N ALA A 44 2.63 -6.53 9.01
CA ALA A 44 2.16 -6.18 10.34
C ALA A 44 0.72 -6.66 10.58
N CYS A 45 -0.19 -6.42 9.64
CA CYS A 45 -1.58 -6.88 9.72
C CYS A 45 -1.68 -8.40 9.79
N GLU A 46 -0.92 -9.14 8.99
CA GLU A 46 -0.86 -10.61 9.06
C GLU A 46 -0.40 -11.08 10.44
N GLN A 47 0.66 -10.48 10.99
CA GLN A 47 1.17 -10.82 12.33
C GLN A 47 0.16 -10.50 13.44
N TYR A 48 -0.49 -9.34 13.40
CA TYR A 48 -1.50 -8.97 14.40
C TYR A 48 -2.77 -9.82 14.26
N ALA A 49 -3.17 -10.19 13.05
CA ALA A 49 -4.27 -11.13 12.82
C ALA A 49 -3.98 -12.49 13.45
N GLN A 50 -2.75 -13.02 13.28
CA GLN A 50 -2.32 -14.26 13.92
C GLN A 50 -2.31 -14.17 15.46
N ARG A 51 -2.12 -12.97 16.01
CA ARG A 51 -2.21 -12.68 17.45
C ARG A 51 -3.65 -12.46 17.94
N GLY A 52 -4.65 -12.63 17.08
CA GLY A 52 -6.07 -12.50 17.44
C GLY A 52 -6.62 -11.08 17.35
N ALA A 53 -5.98 -10.18 16.60
CA ALA A 53 -6.55 -8.85 16.35
C ALA A 53 -7.91 -8.98 15.66
N SER A 54 -8.92 -8.32 16.23
CA SER A 54 -10.30 -8.30 15.70
C SER A 54 -10.64 -7.02 14.94
N ARG A 55 -9.73 -6.04 14.90
CA ARG A 55 -9.88 -4.78 14.18
C ARG A 55 -8.52 -4.11 13.94
N PHE A 56 -8.38 -3.42 12.81
CA PHE A 56 -7.27 -2.50 12.55
C PHE A 56 -7.75 -1.04 12.58
N ILE A 57 -6.89 -0.15 13.09
CA ILE A 57 -7.16 1.29 13.15
C ILE A 57 -5.95 2.02 12.59
N SER A 58 -6.18 2.98 11.69
CA SER A 58 -5.13 3.84 11.12
C SER A 58 -5.58 5.29 11.12
N ALA A 59 -4.66 6.20 11.43
CA ALA A 59 -4.89 7.65 11.39
C ALA A 59 -4.37 8.29 10.08
N SER A 60 -4.16 7.48 9.02
CA SER A 60 -3.67 7.96 7.73
C SER A 60 -4.74 7.81 6.66
N GLY A 61 -5.05 8.90 5.96
CA GLY A 61 -5.92 8.88 4.76
C GLY A 61 -5.21 8.63 3.44
N GLY A 62 -3.89 8.50 3.47
CA GLY A 62 -3.08 8.24 2.27
C GLY A 62 -2.78 6.77 2.06
N ASN A 63 -1.66 6.51 1.39
CA ASN A 63 -1.17 5.17 1.05
C ASN A 63 -1.15 4.17 2.23
N ALA A 64 -0.76 4.62 3.42
CA ALA A 64 -0.77 3.75 4.60
C ALA A 64 -2.20 3.33 5.00
N GLY A 65 -3.16 4.26 4.98
CA GLY A 65 -4.58 3.97 5.19
C GLY A 65 -5.13 2.98 4.17
N ILE A 66 -4.84 3.22 2.89
CA ILE A 66 -5.25 2.34 1.78
C ILE A 66 -4.67 0.93 1.97
N ALA A 67 -3.40 0.82 2.36
CA ALA A 67 -2.76 -0.47 2.63
C ALA A 67 -3.38 -1.22 3.82
N VAL A 68 -3.72 -0.53 4.93
CA VAL A 68 -4.41 -1.15 6.08
C VAL A 68 -5.82 -1.59 5.68
N ALA A 69 -6.56 -0.75 4.96
CA ALA A 69 -7.89 -1.05 4.46
C ALA A 69 -7.87 -2.28 3.54
N TYR A 70 -6.92 -2.35 2.61
CA TYR A 70 -6.72 -3.51 1.75
C TYR A 70 -6.37 -4.77 2.57
N ALA A 71 -5.43 -4.68 3.51
CA ALA A 71 -5.02 -5.81 4.34
C ALA A 71 -6.17 -6.35 5.19
N GLY A 72 -6.93 -5.48 5.86
CA GLY A 72 -8.11 -5.89 6.62
C GLY A 72 -9.17 -6.57 5.75
N ARG A 73 -9.42 -6.06 4.54
CA ARG A 73 -10.33 -6.71 3.58
C ARG A 73 -9.86 -8.12 3.22
N GLN A 74 -8.57 -8.32 2.92
CA GLN A 74 -8.03 -9.64 2.57
C GLN A 74 -8.04 -10.62 3.76
N LEU A 75 -7.87 -10.11 4.98
CA LEU A 75 -7.82 -10.91 6.21
C LEU A 75 -9.20 -11.11 6.86
N GLY A 76 -10.26 -10.50 6.34
CA GLY A 76 -11.60 -10.54 6.94
C GLY A 76 -11.70 -9.78 8.27
N ILE A 77 -10.81 -8.82 8.52
CA ILE A 77 -10.75 -8.04 9.76
C ILE A 77 -11.23 -6.61 9.48
N PRO A 78 -12.23 -6.09 10.24
CA PRO A 78 -12.72 -4.72 10.10
C PRO A 78 -11.62 -3.67 10.26
N VAL A 79 -11.72 -2.58 9.49
CA VAL A 79 -10.76 -1.47 9.53
C VAL A 79 -11.49 -0.17 9.83
N ILE A 80 -10.89 0.68 10.67
CA ILE A 80 -11.30 2.07 10.88
C ILE A 80 -10.15 2.98 10.41
N ILE A 81 -10.46 3.90 9.51
CA ILE A 81 -9.54 4.98 9.13
C ILE A 81 -10.05 6.28 9.76
N VAL A 82 -9.24 6.87 10.63
CA VAL A 82 -9.56 8.13 11.32
C VAL A 82 -8.87 9.27 10.59
N LEU A 83 -9.64 10.28 10.19
CA LEU A 83 -9.19 11.42 9.40
C LEU A 83 -9.54 12.74 10.09
N PRO A 84 -8.79 13.82 9.85
CA PRO A 84 -9.22 15.16 10.26
C PRO A 84 -10.44 15.60 9.44
N GLU A 85 -11.27 16.47 10.00
CA GLU A 85 -12.47 17.05 9.36
C GLU A 85 -12.14 17.80 8.06
N THR A 86 -10.91 18.27 7.90
CA THR A 86 -10.40 18.93 6.68
C THR A 86 -10.14 17.96 5.53
N SER A 87 -10.26 16.66 5.75
CA SER A 87 -10.06 15.67 4.70
C SER A 87 -11.20 15.72 3.69
N SER A 88 -10.84 15.69 2.40
CA SER A 88 -11.83 15.61 1.34
C SER A 88 -12.71 14.37 1.53
N ALA A 89 -14.03 14.55 1.47
CA ALA A 89 -15.00 13.45 1.46
C ALA A 89 -14.96 12.66 0.13
N THR A 90 -14.35 13.24 -0.91
CA THR A 90 -14.19 12.59 -2.21
C THR A 90 -12.96 11.70 -2.16
N LEU A 91 -13.19 10.39 -2.03
CA LEU A 91 -12.19 9.40 -2.44
C LEU A 91 -12.03 9.52 -3.95
N SER A 92 -10.87 10.02 -4.41
CA SER A 92 -10.54 9.90 -5.83
C SER A 92 -10.58 8.40 -6.18
N PRO A 93 -11.36 8.00 -7.20
CA PRO A 93 -11.37 6.60 -7.61
C PRO A 93 -9.95 6.19 -8.03
N PRO A 94 -9.56 4.91 -7.80
CA PRO A 94 -8.27 4.39 -8.22
C PRO A 94 -8.10 4.40 -9.74
#